data_AF-A0A9J6G9I8-F1
#
_entry.id   AF-A0A9J6G9I8-F1
#
_cell.length_a   1.000
_cell.length_b   1.000
_cell.length_c   1.000
_cell.angle_alpha   90.00
_cell.angle_beta   90.00
_cell.angle_gamma   90.00
#
_symmetry.space_group_name_H-M   'P 1'
#
loop_
_entity.id
_entity.type
_entity.pdbx_description
1 polymer ?
#
loop_
_entity_poly.entity_id
_entity_poly.type
_entity_poly.pdbx_seq_one_letter_code
_entity_poly.pdbx_strand_id
1 'polypeptide(L)'
;MTPDKFDQLHDIVRVELTKEYLCREPVSSGERLAITIRRIVENAFGILTARWRILLRRVDLLPRNAEFVVLACCTLHNFLCAAREAAYNPPGYVDHEDEHGNRVLGHWRQDAQDSALFELERTSAKNFSRGASNARSIFVEYFMREGAVPWQWAHTGVQAPRYQP
;
A
#
# COMPACT_ATOMS: atom_id res chain seq x y z
N MET A 1 45.76 -23.30 21.10
CA MET A 1 45.97 -22.14 20.20
C MET A 1 46.68 -21.08 21.03
N THR A 2 47.84 -20.61 20.58
CA THR A 2 48.58 -19.57 21.31
C THR A 2 47.88 -18.22 21.16
N PRO A 3 47.97 -17.31 22.15
CA PRO A 3 47.38 -15.97 22.07
C PRO A 3 47.77 -15.25 20.77
N ASP A 4 49.05 -15.32 20.39
CA ASP A 4 49.56 -14.71 19.15
C ASP A 4 48.89 -15.24 17.88
N LYS A 5 48.53 -16.54 17.85
CA LYS A 5 47.80 -17.13 16.72
C LYS A 5 46.34 -16.69 16.68
N PHE A 6 45.74 -16.44 17.84
CA PHE A 6 44.39 -15.88 17.92
C PHE A 6 44.38 -14.44 17.43
N ASP A 7 45.37 -13.63 17.84
CA ASP A 7 45.45 -12.22 17.43
C ASP A 7 45.72 -12.09 15.93
N GLN A 8 46.60 -12.92 15.36
CA GLN A 8 46.81 -12.97 13.90
C GLN A 8 45.55 -13.37 13.14
N LEU A 9 44.82 -14.38 13.60
CA LEU A 9 43.56 -14.79 12.97
C LEU A 9 42.49 -13.72 13.14
N HIS A 10 42.41 -13.08 14.31
CA HIS A 10 41.49 -11.99 14.55
C HIS A 10 41.79 -10.83 13.60
N ASP A 11 43.04 -10.42 13.42
CA ASP A 11 43.38 -9.33 12.49
C ASP A 11 43.06 -9.63 11.02
N ILE A 12 43.23 -10.89 10.58
CA ILE A 12 42.88 -11.31 9.22
C ILE A 12 41.37 -11.24 9.00
N VAL A 13 40.58 -11.74 9.96
CA VAL A 13 39.13 -11.92 9.79
C VAL A 13 38.34 -10.72 10.33
N ARG A 14 38.97 -9.79 11.05
CA ARG A 14 38.32 -8.61 11.66
C ARG A 14 37.59 -7.75 10.64
N VAL A 15 38.18 -7.54 9.46
CA VAL A 15 37.58 -6.71 8.40
C VAL A 15 36.32 -7.38 7.83
N GLU A 16 36.31 -8.70 7.71
CA GLU A 16 35.15 -9.47 7.22
C GLU A 16 34.08 -9.71 8.30
N LEU A 17 34.47 -9.71 9.58
CA LEU A 17 33.58 -9.87 10.73
C LEU A 17 33.06 -8.56 11.32
N THR A 18 33.62 -7.41 10.91
CA THR A 18 33.02 -6.11 11.22
C THR A 18 31.63 -6.08 10.61
N LYS A 19 30.60 -6.15 11.47
CA LYS A 19 29.22 -5.90 11.06
C LYS A 19 29.15 -4.54 10.38
N GLU A 20 29.08 -4.54 9.06
CA GLU A 20 28.67 -3.36 8.31
C GLU A 20 27.20 -3.11 8.65
N TYR A 21 26.97 -2.11 9.51
CA TYR A 21 25.65 -1.55 9.68
C TYR A 21 25.33 -0.75 8.41
N LEU A 22 24.75 -1.44 7.41
CA LEU A 22 24.10 -0.78 6.29
C LEU A 22 22.91 0.02 6.84
N CYS A 23 23.17 1.28 7.19
CA CYS A 23 22.11 2.24 7.44
C CYS A 23 21.40 2.44 6.09
N ARG A 24 20.27 1.77 5.90
CA ARG A 24 19.40 2.09 4.77
C ARG A 24 18.96 3.53 4.97
N GLU A 25 19.22 4.38 3.96
CA GLU A 25 18.70 5.73 3.99
C GLU A 25 17.19 5.70 4.28
N PRO A 26 16.68 6.63 5.09
CA PRO A 26 15.26 6.69 5.36
C PRO A 26 14.51 6.84 4.04
N VAL A 27 13.57 5.93 3.77
CA VAL A 27 12.66 6.04 2.62
C VAL A 27 12.09 7.45 2.60
N SER A 28 12.23 8.15 1.47
CA SER A 28 11.84 9.54 1.35
C SER A 28 10.34 9.70 1.63
N SER A 29 9.92 10.88 2.08
CA SER A 29 8.49 11.17 2.31
C SER A 29 7.67 10.88 1.05
N GLY A 30 8.21 11.19 -0.14
CA GLY A 30 7.63 10.91 -1.46
C GLY A 30 7.33 9.44 -1.66
N GLU A 31 8.33 8.60 -1.44
CA GLU A 31 8.20 7.15 -1.57
C GLU A 31 7.26 6.56 -0.52
N ARG A 32 7.30 7.05 0.72
CA ARG A 32 6.36 6.63 1.78
C ARG A 32 4.91 6.93 1.40
N LEU A 33 4.62 8.15 0.97
CA LEU A 33 3.28 8.53 0.51
C LEU A 33 2.84 7.67 -0.67
N ALA A 34 3.74 7.44 -1.64
CA ALA A 34 3.43 6.62 -2.80
C ALA A 34 3.12 5.16 -2.42
N ILE A 35 3.82 4.60 -1.43
CA ILE A 35 3.54 3.26 -0.89
C ILE A 35 2.19 3.26 -0.17
N THR A 36 1.91 4.27 0.67
CA THR A 36 0.65 4.40 1.41
C THR A 36 -0.56 4.54 0.48
N ILE A 37 -0.50 5.43 -0.52
CA ILE A 37 -1.58 5.59 -1.51
C ILE A 37 -1.86 4.27 -2.22
N ARG A 38 -0.82 3.55 -2.65
CA ARG A 38 -0.99 2.24 -3.29
C ARG A 38 -1.70 1.26 -2.37
N ARG A 39 -1.33 1.20 -1.09
CA ARG A 39 -1.99 0.32 -0.10
C ARG A 39 -3.46 0.69 0.10
N ILE A 40 -3.78 1.98 0.18
CA ILE A 40 -5.16 2.48 0.33
C ILE A 40 -5.99 2.11 -0.90
N VAL A 41 -5.47 2.37 -2.10
CA VAL A 41 -6.15 2.06 -3.37
C VAL A 41 -6.38 0.55 -3.51
N GLU A 42 -5.37 -0.27 -3.23
CA GLU A 42 -5.52 -1.74 -3.26
C GLU A 42 -6.60 -2.23 -2.28
N ASN A 43 -6.64 -1.69 -1.07
CA ASN A 43 -7.65 -2.05 -0.07
C ASN A 43 -9.05 -1.64 -0.53
N ALA A 44 -9.21 -0.40 -1.00
CA ALA A 44 -10.49 0.12 -1.48
C ALA A 44 -11.03 -0.69 -2.67
N PHE A 45 -10.20 -0.96 -3.68
CA PHE A 45 -10.57 -1.80 -4.83
C PHE A 45 -10.88 -3.22 -4.39
N GLY A 46 -10.08 -3.80 -3.50
CA GLY A 46 -10.30 -5.11 -2.93
C GLY A 46 -11.68 -5.26 -2.30
N ILE A 47 -12.04 -4.35 -1.39
CA ILE A 47 -13.36 -4.32 -0.74
C ILE A 47 -14.47 -4.12 -1.77
N LEU A 48 -14.29 -3.18 -2.71
CA LEU A 48 -15.31 -2.88 -3.71
C LEU A 48 -15.58 -4.11 -4.58
N THR A 49 -14.54 -4.83 -5.00
CA THR A 49 -14.69 -6.05 -5.81
C THR A 49 -15.27 -7.22 -5.01
N ALA A 50 -14.90 -7.39 -3.74
CA ALA A 50 -15.46 -8.39 -2.84
C ALA A 50 -16.97 -8.18 -2.60
N ARG A 51 -17.40 -6.92 -2.45
CA ARG A 51 -18.81 -6.56 -2.27
C ARG A 51 -19.61 -6.59 -3.57
N TRP A 52 -19.02 -6.17 -4.68
CA TRP A 52 -19.70 -6.01 -5.97
C TRP A 52 -19.13 -6.96 -7.01
N ARG A 53 -19.66 -8.20 -7.05
CA ARG A 53 -19.20 -9.26 -7.97
C ARG A 53 -19.26 -8.93 -9.46
N ILE A 54 -20.00 -7.88 -9.86
CA ILE A 54 -19.98 -7.36 -11.23
C ILE A 54 -18.58 -6.91 -11.66
N LEU A 55 -17.77 -6.40 -10.73
CA LEU A 55 -16.40 -5.95 -10.98
C LEU A 55 -15.40 -7.12 -11.10
N LEU A 56 -15.81 -8.33 -10.73
CA LEU A 56 -14.98 -9.54 -10.80
C LEU A 56 -15.18 -10.33 -12.10
N ARG A 57 -16.10 -9.90 -12.96
CA ARG A 57 -16.44 -10.58 -14.21
C ARG A 57 -16.09 -9.68 -15.39
N ARG A 58 -15.84 -10.30 -16.54
CA ARG A 58 -15.86 -9.55 -17.80
C ARG A 58 -17.26 -8.98 -17.98
N VAL A 59 -17.32 -7.66 -18.14
CA VAL A 59 -18.57 -6.96 -18.35
C VAL A 59 -18.61 -6.54 -19.80
N ASP A 60 -19.52 -7.11 -20.59
CA ASP A 60 -19.73 -6.74 -22.00
C ASP A 60 -20.46 -5.40 -22.06
N LEU A 61 -19.72 -4.33 -21.73
CA LEU A 61 -20.18 -2.96 -21.73
C LEU A 61 -19.23 -2.08 -22.54
N LEU A 62 -19.81 -1.05 -23.15
CA LEU A 62 -19.04 0.04 -23.72
C LEU A 62 -18.33 0.80 -22.58
N PRO A 63 -17.12 1.36 -22.80
CA PRO A 63 -16.36 2.04 -21.75
C PRO A 63 -17.16 3.10 -20.98
N ARG A 64 -17.99 3.89 -21.69
CA ARG A 64 -18.89 4.87 -21.07
C ARG A 64 -19.88 4.27 -20.07
N ASN A 65 -20.33 3.04 -20.30
CA ASN A 65 -21.27 2.35 -19.41
C ASN A 65 -20.54 1.73 -18.22
N ALA A 66 -19.30 1.27 -18.41
CA ALA A 66 -18.47 0.78 -17.33
C ALA A 66 -18.20 1.88 -16.28
N GLU A 67 -18.03 3.13 -16.72
CA GLU A 67 -17.91 4.28 -15.83
C GLU A 67 -19.12 4.42 -14.90
N PHE A 68 -20.34 4.35 -15.44
CA PHE A 68 -21.56 4.39 -14.62
C PHE A 68 -21.65 3.22 -13.64
N VAL A 69 -21.21 2.02 -14.02
CA VAL A 69 -21.17 0.87 -13.10
C VAL A 69 -20.22 1.14 -11.94
N VAL A 70 -19.01 1.64 -12.20
CA VAL A 70 -18.03 1.97 -11.16
C VAL A 70 -18.58 3.07 -10.24
N LEU A 71 -19.15 4.14 -10.80
CA LEU A 71 -19.76 5.22 -10.03
C LEU A 71 -20.91 4.72 -9.16
N ALA A 72 -21.77 3.85 -9.69
CA ALA A 72 -22.87 3.24 -8.93
C ALA A 72 -22.33 2.38 -7.77
N CYS A 73 -21.30 1.55 -8.01
CA CYS A 73 -20.65 0.76 -6.95
C CYS A 73 -20.07 1.66 -5.86
N CYS A 74 -19.36 2.74 -6.20
CA CYS A 74 -18.82 3.70 -5.23
C CYS A 74 -19.93 4.40 -4.44
N THR A 75 -21.00 4.81 -5.12
CA THR A 75 -22.14 5.52 -4.49
C THR A 75 -22.86 4.60 -3.51
N LEU A 76 -23.16 3.37 -3.93
CA LEU A 76 -23.82 2.38 -3.08
C LEU A 76 -22.92 1.94 -1.93
N HIS A 77 -21.61 1.80 -2.15
CA HIS A 77 -20.65 1.50 -1.10
C HIS A 77 -20.69 2.60 -0.02
N ASN A 78 -20.57 3.87 -0.41
CA ASN A 78 -20.62 4.99 0.52
C ASN A 78 -21.96 5.06 1.27
N PHE A 79 -23.08 4.85 0.56
CA PHE A 79 -24.40 4.81 1.17
C PHE A 79 -24.53 3.69 2.21
N LEU A 80 -24.06 2.48 1.91
CA LEU A 80 -24.14 1.34 2.82
C LEU A 80 -23.19 1.47 4.02
N CYS A 81 -22.01 2.06 3.82
CA CYS A 81 -21.12 2.45 4.92
C CYS A 81 -21.83 3.40 5.89
N ALA A 82 -22.52 4.42 5.38
CA ALA A 82 -23.21 5.40 6.22
C ALA A 82 -24.50 4.85 6.86
N ALA A 83 -25.28 4.07 6.12
CA ALA A 83 -26.60 3.63 6.55
C ALA A 83 -26.58 2.34 7.39
N ARG A 84 -25.59 1.48 7.18
CA ARG A 84 -25.54 0.11 7.75
C ARG A 84 -24.11 -0.34 8.05
N GLU A 85 -23.29 0.52 8.65
CA GLU A 85 -21.88 0.25 8.93
C GLU A 85 -21.63 -1.12 9.55
N ALA A 86 -22.30 -1.45 10.67
CA ALA A 86 -22.08 -2.69 11.39
C ALA A 86 -22.38 -3.96 10.59
N ALA A 87 -23.31 -3.89 9.62
CA ALA A 87 -23.66 -5.02 8.75
C ALA A 87 -22.83 -5.05 7.47
N TYR A 88 -22.49 -3.87 6.91
CA TYR A 88 -21.79 -3.74 5.64
C TYR A 88 -20.26 -3.77 5.79
N ASN A 89 -19.70 -3.29 6.90
CA ASN A 89 -18.29 -3.34 7.25
C ASN A 89 -18.15 -3.76 8.72
N PRO A 90 -18.35 -5.05 9.05
CA PRO A 90 -18.18 -5.51 10.42
C PRO A 90 -16.74 -5.27 10.90
N PRO A 91 -16.50 -5.19 12.22
CA PRO A 91 -15.15 -5.03 12.77
C PRO A 91 -14.19 -6.07 12.20
N GLY A 92 -13.01 -5.61 11.76
CA GLY A 92 -12.01 -6.46 11.11
C GLY A 92 -12.28 -6.78 9.63
N TYR A 93 -13.36 -6.26 9.02
CA TYR A 93 -13.61 -6.46 7.59
C TYR A 93 -12.60 -5.73 6.71
N VAL A 94 -12.26 -4.50 7.07
CA VAL A 94 -11.28 -3.63 6.39
C VAL A 94 -9.91 -3.77 7.06
N ASP A 95 -8.83 -3.59 6.29
CA ASP A 95 -7.49 -3.51 6.87
C ASP A 95 -7.42 -2.41 7.93
N HIS A 96 -6.79 -2.71 9.05
CA HIS A 96 -6.61 -1.80 10.16
C HIS A 96 -5.21 -1.99 10.74
N GLU A 97 -4.77 -1.06 11.59
CA GLU A 97 -3.50 -1.17 12.30
C GLU A 97 -3.77 -1.69 13.71
N ASP A 98 -2.91 -2.61 14.19
CA ASP A 98 -2.92 -3.05 15.58
C ASP A 98 -2.29 -1.98 16.50
N GLU A 99 -2.32 -2.23 17.81
CA GLU A 99 -1.75 -1.34 18.83
C GLU A 99 -0.24 -1.07 18.65
N HIS A 100 0.45 -1.90 17.84
CA HIS A 100 1.87 -1.80 17.56
C HIS A 100 2.14 -1.16 16.18
N GLY A 101 1.12 -0.68 15.48
CA GLY A 101 1.22 -0.10 14.13
C GLY A 101 1.45 -1.14 13.03
N ASN A 102 1.31 -2.44 13.33
CA ASN A 102 1.35 -3.46 12.30
C ASN A 102 0.02 -3.49 11.56
N ARG A 103 0.09 -3.65 10.24
CA ARG A 103 -1.11 -3.82 9.43
C ARG A 103 -1.71 -5.21 9.65
N VAL A 104 -2.96 -5.22 10.10
CA VAL A 104 -3.83 -6.38 10.15
C VAL A 104 -4.64 -6.43 8.86
N LEU A 105 -4.65 -7.59 8.19
CA LEU A 105 -5.38 -7.77 6.94
C LEU A 105 -6.88 -7.96 7.22
N GLY A 106 -7.71 -7.22 6.50
CA GLY A 106 -9.17 -7.31 6.60
C GLY A 106 -9.75 -8.60 6.01
N HIS A 107 -10.87 -9.04 6.60
CA HIS A 107 -11.60 -10.25 6.21
C HIS A 107 -12.21 -10.20 4.81
N TRP A 108 -12.31 -9.03 4.17
CA TRP A 108 -12.83 -8.90 2.79
C TRP A 108 -12.11 -9.80 1.77
N ARG A 109 -10.86 -10.21 2.06
CA ARG A 109 -10.10 -11.15 1.23
C ARG A 109 -10.71 -12.55 1.18
N GLN A 110 -11.44 -12.97 2.22
CA GLN A 110 -12.12 -14.27 2.25
C GLN A 110 -13.29 -14.29 1.26
N ASP A 111 -14.06 -13.21 1.21
CA ASP A 111 -15.14 -13.02 0.23
C ASP A 111 -14.60 -12.96 -1.21
N ALA A 112 -13.34 -12.51 -1.37
CA ALA A 112 -12.65 -12.46 -2.64
C ALA A 112 -12.07 -13.83 -3.09
N GLN A 113 -11.95 -14.84 -2.23
CA GLN A 113 -11.46 -16.17 -2.64
C GLN A 113 -12.43 -16.92 -3.55
N ASP A 114 -13.70 -16.52 -3.54
CA ASP A 114 -14.76 -17.05 -4.40
C ASP A 114 -14.78 -16.37 -5.80
N SER A 115 -13.76 -15.55 -6.07
CA SER A 115 -13.53 -14.83 -7.32
C SER A 115 -12.53 -15.60 -8.18
N ALA A 116 -12.69 -15.57 -9.49
CA ALA A 116 -11.69 -16.08 -10.44
C ALA A 116 -10.35 -15.30 -10.42
N LEU A 117 -10.16 -14.39 -9.46
CA LEU A 117 -8.94 -13.64 -9.21
C LEU A 117 -8.16 -14.36 -8.11
N PHE A 118 -7.31 -15.29 -8.53
CA PHE A 118 -6.28 -15.86 -7.69
C PHE A 118 -5.35 -14.76 -7.17
N GLU A 119 -4.80 -14.96 -5.97
CA GLU A 119 -3.77 -14.10 -5.41
C GLU A 119 -2.62 -14.03 -6.43
N LEU A 120 -2.44 -12.86 -7.06
CA LEU A 120 -1.36 -12.67 -8.02
C LEU A 120 -0.05 -12.89 -7.26
N GLU A 121 0.71 -13.93 -7.64
CA GLU A 121 2.07 -14.11 -7.15
C GLU A 121 2.80 -12.78 -7.26
N ARG A 122 3.55 -12.42 -6.20
CA ARG A 122 4.40 -11.23 -6.21
C ARG A 122 5.32 -11.33 -7.41
N THR A 123 4.97 -10.62 -8.48
CA THR A 123 5.80 -10.61 -9.68
C THR A 123 7.15 -10.02 -9.29
N SER A 124 8.22 -10.80 -9.49
CA SER A 124 9.59 -10.38 -9.20
C SER A 124 10.01 -9.19 -10.06
N ALA A 125 9.35 -8.99 -11.20
CA ALA A 125 9.49 -7.81 -12.04
C ALA A 125 8.79 -6.60 -11.38
N LYS A 126 9.60 -5.71 -10.79
CA LYS A 126 9.17 -4.39 -10.29
C LYS A 126 8.91 -3.37 -11.43
N ASN A 127 8.75 -3.85 -12.67
CA ASN A 127 8.82 -3.00 -13.85
C ASN A 127 7.42 -2.49 -14.22
N PHE A 128 7.08 -1.30 -13.73
CA PHE A 128 5.97 -0.53 -14.25
C PHE A 128 6.36 0.13 -15.58
N SER A 129 5.39 0.40 -16.46
CA SER A 129 5.67 1.13 -17.71
C SER A 129 6.14 2.55 -17.41
N ARG A 130 6.90 3.17 -18.33
CA ARG A 130 7.30 4.59 -18.21
C ARG A 130 6.09 5.51 -17.99
N GLY A 131 4.96 5.22 -18.66
CA GLY A 131 3.71 5.96 -18.45
C GLY A 131 3.15 5.83 -17.04
N ALA A 132 3.12 4.61 -16.49
CA ALA A 132 2.69 4.37 -15.11
C ALA A 132 3.65 5.00 -14.08
N SER A 133 4.95 5.00 -14.35
CA SER A 133 5.94 5.76 -13.56
C SER A 133 5.60 7.23 -13.51
N ASN A 134 5.39 7.82 -14.70
CA ASN A 134 5.18 9.25 -14.84
C ASN A 134 3.89 9.68 -14.15
N ALA A 135 2.80 8.94 -14.35
CA ALA A 135 1.54 9.17 -13.65
C ALA A 135 1.73 9.12 -12.12
N ARG A 136 2.48 8.13 -11.62
CA ARG A 136 2.77 8.01 -10.19
C ARG A 136 3.56 9.21 -9.67
N SER A 137 4.60 9.64 -10.38
CA SER A 137 5.40 10.81 -10.01
C SER A 137 4.55 12.08 -9.97
N ILE A 138 3.70 12.29 -10.98
CA ILE A 138 2.78 13.45 -11.05
C ILE A 138 1.84 13.46 -9.84
N PHE A 139 1.20 12.34 -9.52
CA PHE A 139 0.30 12.29 -8.38
C PHE A 139 1.04 12.48 -7.05
N VAL A 140 2.22 11.88 -6.88
CA VAL A 140 3.03 12.09 -5.67
C VAL A 140 3.38 13.57 -5.52
N GLU A 141 3.83 14.24 -6.58
CA GLU A 141 4.16 15.67 -6.53
C GLU A 141 2.94 16.52 -6.18
N TYR A 142 1.77 16.23 -6.79
CA TYR A 142 0.52 16.91 -6.48
C TYR A 142 0.12 16.75 -5.00
N PHE A 143 0.09 15.52 -4.48
CA PHE A 143 -0.28 15.25 -3.08
C PHE A 143 0.77 15.71 -2.06
N MET A 144 2.01 15.93 -2.49
CA MET A 144 3.02 16.57 -1.66
C MET A 144 2.87 18.10 -1.57
N ARG A 145 2.22 18.72 -2.56
CA ARG A 145 2.06 20.17 -2.66
C ARG A 145 0.59 20.57 -2.55
N GLU A 146 -0.03 20.94 -3.67
CA GLU A 146 -1.36 21.52 -3.75
C GLU A 146 -2.47 20.60 -3.22
N GLY A 147 -2.31 19.28 -3.45
CA GLY A 147 -3.24 18.25 -3.00
C GLY A 147 -3.00 17.77 -1.57
N ALA A 148 -2.07 18.37 -0.82
CA ALA A 148 -1.72 17.91 0.52
C ALA A 148 -2.88 18.13 1.51
N VAL A 149 -3.26 17.06 2.19
CA VAL A 149 -4.31 17.10 3.22
C VAL A 149 -3.71 16.98 4.63
N PRO A 150 -4.29 17.66 5.67
CA PRO A 150 -3.68 17.72 6.99
C PRO A 150 -3.39 16.36 7.63
N TRP A 151 -4.25 15.37 7.39
CA TRP A 151 -4.17 14.05 8.00
C TRP A 151 -3.20 13.08 7.28
N GLN A 152 -2.70 13.39 6.07
CA GLN A 152 -1.84 12.47 5.31
C GLN A 152 -0.50 12.21 5.99
N TRP A 153 0.01 13.24 6.67
CA TRP A 153 1.30 13.24 7.34
C TRP A 153 1.26 12.39 8.61
N ALA A 154 0.15 12.45 9.33
CA ALA A 154 -0.12 11.57 10.47
C ALA A 154 -0.14 10.09 10.03
N HIS A 155 -0.81 9.78 8.92
CA HIS A 155 -0.92 8.41 8.39
C HIS A 155 0.38 7.86 7.80
N THR A 156 1.34 8.71 7.46
CA THR A 156 2.65 8.30 6.91
C THR A 156 3.75 8.26 7.98
N GLY A 157 3.46 8.74 9.20
CA GLY A 157 4.45 8.88 10.27
C GLY A 157 5.53 9.93 9.97
N VAL A 158 5.25 10.88 9.08
CA VAL A 158 6.21 11.90 8.61
C VAL A 158 5.65 13.28 8.94
N GLN A 159 6.50 14.19 9.43
CA GLN A 159 6.07 15.59 9.62
C GLN A 159 5.87 16.27 8.27
N ALA A 160 4.84 17.12 8.16
CA ALA A 160 4.60 17.90 6.96
C ALA A 160 5.87 18.66 6.54
N PRO A 161 6.29 18.58 5.26
CA PRO A 161 7.40 19.37 4.76
C PRO A 161 7.09 20.84 5.01
N ARG A 162 8.03 21.55 5.64
CA ARG A 162 7.95 23.00 5.74
C ARG A 162 8.28 23.56 4.36
N TYR A 163 7.26 23.72 3.53
CA TYR A 163 7.40 24.52 2.32
C TYR A 163 7.63 25.97 2.75
N GLN A 164 8.87 26.44 2.63
CA GLN A 164 9.15 27.87 2.65
C GLN A 164 8.64 28.46 1.32
N PRO A 165 8.01 29.65 1.36
CA PRO A 165 7.43 30.29 0.19
C PRO A 165 8.46 30.58 -0.89
#